data_AF-A0A955P795-F1
#
_entry.id   AF-A0A955P795-F1
#
_cell.length_a   1.000
_cell.length_b   1.000
_cell.length_c   1.000
_cell.angle_alpha   90.00
_cell.angle_beta   90.00
_cell.angle_gamma   90.00
#
_symmetry.space_group_name_H-M   'P 1'
#
loop_
_entity.id
_entity.type
_entity.pdbx_description
1 polymer ?
#
loop_
_entity_poly.entity_id
_entity_poly.type
_entity_poly.pdbx_seq_one_letter_code
_entity_poly.pdbx_strand_id
1 'polypeptide(L)'
;MKGEAMIIPVGTLFRIEFFEKDWYLSFRHADGSSCMDFEDYDGEQVGPEVVAKFIPNYASLEWKESKKNFQNSSEYHAIDGKFRINLVGKPGKQIEKEILIQEFLEFMGSE
;
A
#
# COMPACT_ATOMS: atom_id res chain seq x y z
N MET A 1 7.87 -2.32 12.11
CA MET A 1 6.41 -2.08 12.29
C MET A 1 5.64 -3.14 11.52
N LYS A 2 4.44 -3.55 11.94
CA LYS A 2 3.59 -4.51 11.19
C LYS A 2 2.21 -3.92 10.94
N GLY A 3 1.55 -4.37 9.88
CA GLY A 3 0.16 -4.03 9.59
C GLY A 3 -0.68 -5.27 9.34
N GLU A 4 -2.00 -5.12 9.46
CA GLU A 4 -2.94 -6.20 9.18
C GLU A 4 -3.28 -6.23 7.70
N ALA A 5 -3.10 -7.39 7.08
CA ALA A 5 -3.41 -7.63 5.69
C ALA A 5 -4.89 -7.99 5.48
N MET A 6 -5.50 -7.41 4.45
CA MET A 6 -6.89 -7.66 4.04
C MET A 6 -7.02 -7.71 2.52
N ILE A 7 -7.88 -8.61 2.02
CA ILE A 7 -8.07 -8.81 0.58
C ILE A 7 -9.47 -8.38 0.11
N ILE A 8 -9.55 -7.51 -0.92
CA ILE A 8 -10.85 -6.94 -1.36
C ILE A 8 -10.92 -6.61 -2.86
N PRO A 9 -11.86 -7.16 -3.66
CA PRO A 9 -12.46 -8.49 -3.57
C PRO A 9 -11.51 -9.57 -4.15
N VAL A 10 -11.52 -10.77 -3.54
CA VAL A 10 -10.88 -12.03 -4.00
C VAL A 10 -9.58 -11.86 -4.79
N GLY A 11 -8.45 -11.79 -4.09
CA GLY A 11 -7.09 -11.70 -4.65
C GLY A 11 -6.80 -10.44 -5.47
N THR A 12 -7.74 -9.51 -5.64
CA THR A 12 -7.56 -8.37 -6.57
C THR A 12 -6.86 -7.18 -5.93
N LEU A 13 -7.01 -6.99 -4.62
CA LEU A 13 -6.35 -5.93 -3.87
C LEU A 13 -5.83 -6.52 -2.59
N PHE A 14 -4.58 -6.20 -2.28
CA PHE A 14 -3.97 -6.44 -1.00
C PHE A 14 -3.86 -5.11 -0.26
N ARG A 15 -4.52 -4.99 0.90
CA ARG A 15 -4.49 -3.80 1.75
C ARG A 15 -3.77 -4.13 3.04
N ILE A 16 -2.89 -3.25 3.48
CA ILE A 16 -2.21 -3.36 4.77
C ILE A 16 -2.57 -2.16 5.61
N GLU A 17 -3.27 -2.39 6.71
CA GLU A 17 -3.65 -1.35 7.66
C GLU A 17 -2.69 -1.28 8.85
N PHE A 18 -2.29 -0.06 9.17
CA PHE A 18 -1.51 0.24 10.37
C PHE A 18 -2.43 0.90 11.41
N PHE A 19 -2.64 0.25 12.55
CA PHE A 19 -3.57 0.73 13.57
C PHE A 19 -3.15 2.08 14.18
N GLU A 20 -1.84 2.30 14.33
CA GLU A 20 -1.27 3.50 14.93
C GLU A 20 -1.02 4.64 13.94
N LYS A 21 -1.30 4.42 12.64
CA LYS A 21 -1.09 5.42 11.60
C LYS A 21 -2.42 5.88 11.00
N ASP A 22 -2.40 7.09 10.45
CA ASP A 22 -3.54 7.70 9.77
C ASP A 22 -3.59 7.36 8.26
N TRP A 23 -2.88 6.33 7.83
CA TRP A 23 -2.82 5.86 6.44
C TRP A 23 -2.76 4.33 6.35
N TYR A 24 -2.89 3.82 5.13
CA TYR A 24 -2.74 2.40 4.81
C TYR A 24 -2.07 2.23 3.44
N LEU A 25 -1.43 1.07 3.26
CA LEU A 25 -0.91 0.65 1.97
C LEU A 25 -1.97 -0.16 1.25
N SER A 26 -2.05 -0.04 -0.07
CA SER A 26 -2.75 -1.03 -0.88
C SER A 26 -1.99 -1.28 -2.17
N PHE A 27 -1.98 -2.51 -2.66
CA PHE A 27 -1.46 -2.79 -4.00
C PHE A 27 -2.24 -3.89 -4.68
N ARG A 28 -2.19 -3.86 -6.00
CA ARG A 28 -2.90 -4.76 -6.92
C ARG A 28 -2.07 -4.97 -8.16
N HIS A 29 -2.38 -5.99 -8.97
CA HIS A 29 -1.83 -5.99 -10.33
C HIS A 29 -2.26 -4.73 -11.09
N ALA A 30 -1.34 -4.17 -11.86
CA ALA A 30 -1.55 -2.94 -12.62
C ALA A 30 -2.61 -3.11 -13.72
N ASP A 31 -2.74 -4.32 -14.26
CA ASP A 31 -3.76 -4.70 -15.24
C ASP A 31 -5.14 -5.01 -14.62
N GLY A 32 -5.24 -5.02 -13.29
CA GLY A 32 -6.47 -5.32 -12.56
C GLY A 32 -6.80 -6.80 -12.41
N SER A 33 -5.91 -7.70 -12.83
CA SER A 33 -6.06 -9.14 -12.58
C SER A 33 -5.85 -9.49 -11.10
N SER A 34 -6.40 -10.64 -10.69
CA SER A 34 -6.19 -11.17 -9.35
C SER A 34 -4.77 -11.71 -9.17
N CYS A 35 -4.21 -11.55 -7.98
CA CYS A 35 -2.97 -12.16 -7.52
C CYS A 35 -3.30 -13.15 -6.41
N MET A 36 -3.31 -14.45 -6.74
CA MET A 36 -3.66 -15.51 -5.79
C MET A 36 -2.72 -15.55 -4.59
N ASP A 37 -1.45 -15.15 -4.76
CA ASP A 37 -0.45 -15.07 -3.69
C ASP A 37 -0.87 -14.14 -2.54
N PHE A 38 -1.84 -13.24 -2.74
CA PHE A 38 -2.37 -12.41 -1.67
C PHE A 38 -3.16 -13.22 -0.64
N GLU A 39 -3.84 -14.30 -1.07
CA GLU A 39 -4.73 -15.12 -0.23
C GLU A 39 -4.00 -15.75 0.98
N ASP A 40 -2.70 -16.02 0.83
CA ASP A 40 -1.85 -16.56 1.89
C ASP A 40 -1.65 -15.59 3.08
N TYR A 41 -2.06 -14.33 2.93
CA TYR A 41 -1.82 -13.27 3.92
C TYR A 41 -3.13 -12.65 4.46
N ASP A 42 -4.31 -13.16 4.09
CA ASP A 42 -5.58 -12.56 4.57
C ASP A 42 -5.74 -12.68 6.09
N GLY A 43 -5.94 -11.55 6.78
CA GLY A 43 -6.04 -11.48 8.23
C GLY A 43 -4.71 -11.60 8.99
N GLU A 44 -3.58 -11.74 8.28
CA GLU A 44 -2.26 -11.92 8.89
C GLU A 44 -1.57 -10.59 9.21
N GLN A 45 -0.67 -10.61 10.19
CA GLN A 45 0.20 -9.49 10.52
C GLN A 45 1.45 -9.51 9.62
N VAL A 46 1.50 -8.61 8.65
CA VAL A 46 2.56 -8.55 7.65
C VAL A 46 3.53 -7.40 7.91
N GLY A 47 4.82 -7.69 7.75
CA GLY A 47 5.89 -6.71 7.82
C GLY A 47 6.41 -6.30 6.43
N PRO A 48 7.45 -5.46 6.39
CA PRO A 48 8.05 -4.99 5.14
C PRO A 48 8.63 -6.12 4.28
N GLU A 49 9.02 -7.24 4.88
CA GLU A 49 9.54 -8.43 4.18
C GLU A 49 8.50 -9.05 3.24
N VAL A 50 7.22 -9.01 3.60
CA VAL A 50 6.14 -9.51 2.74
C VAL A 50 5.90 -8.53 1.60
N VAL A 51 5.85 -7.23 1.92
CA VAL A 51 5.63 -6.16 0.94
C VAL A 51 6.75 -6.16 -0.12
N ALA A 52 8.00 -6.34 0.29
CA ALA A 52 9.16 -6.38 -0.59
C ALA A 52 9.13 -7.52 -1.62
N LYS A 53 8.39 -8.62 -1.36
CA LYS A 53 8.19 -9.70 -2.36
C LYS A 53 7.43 -9.23 -3.59
N PHE A 54 6.50 -8.29 -3.39
CA PHE A 54 5.65 -7.78 -4.46
C PHE A 54 6.21 -6.51 -5.08
N ILE A 55 6.91 -5.70 -4.28
CA ILE A 55 7.43 -4.38 -4.70
C ILE A 55 8.93 -4.23 -4.38
N PRO A 56 9.79 -5.04 -5.00
CA PRO A 56 11.21 -5.09 -4.65
C PRO A 56 11.97 -3.78 -4.93
N ASN A 57 11.44 -2.90 -5.78
CA ASN A 57 12.06 -1.62 -6.13
C ASN A 57 11.46 -0.44 -5.35
N TYR A 58 10.86 -0.70 -4.18
CA TYR A 58 10.14 0.28 -3.37
C TYR A 58 10.89 1.61 -3.12
N ALA A 59 12.21 1.56 -3.00
CA ALA A 59 13.06 2.72 -2.72
C ALA A 59 13.19 3.68 -3.92
N SER A 60 12.93 3.21 -5.14
CA SER A 60 13.07 3.97 -6.39
C SER A 60 11.74 4.34 -7.05
N LEU A 61 10.63 4.18 -6.33
CA LEU A 61 9.29 4.40 -6.89
C LEU A 61 9.01 5.88 -7.20
N GLU A 62 8.44 6.11 -8.38
CA GLU A 62 7.93 7.42 -8.77
C GLU A 62 6.46 7.58 -8.37
N TRP A 63 6.22 8.36 -7.32
CA TRP A 63 4.88 8.60 -6.78
C TRP A 63 4.12 9.70 -7.51
N LYS A 64 2.90 9.40 -7.94
CA LYS A 64 1.98 10.32 -8.61
C LYS A 64 0.72 10.51 -7.76
N GLU A 65 0.19 11.71 -7.71
CA GLU A 65 -1.09 11.98 -7.04
C GLU A 65 -2.22 11.29 -7.80
N SER A 66 -3.04 10.52 -7.08
CA SER A 66 -4.31 10.03 -7.61
C SER A 66 -5.31 11.18 -7.65
N LYS A 67 -6.21 11.22 -8.64
CA LYS A 67 -7.33 12.16 -8.63
C LYS A 67 -8.09 12.01 -7.30
N LYS A 68 -8.43 13.13 -6.64
CA LYS A 68 -9.15 13.15 -5.35
C LYS A 68 -10.22 12.05 -5.31
N ASN A 69 -10.05 11.10 -4.40
CA ASN A 69 -11.00 10.03 -4.21
C ASN A 69 -12.25 10.54 -3.48
N PHE A 70 -13.34 9.76 -3.54
CA PHE A 70 -14.64 10.11 -2.93
C PHE A 70 -14.59 10.35 -1.42
N GLN A 71 -13.48 10.05 -0.75
CA GLN A 71 -13.33 10.11 0.71
C GLN A 71 -12.55 11.34 1.19
N ASN A 72 -12.22 12.29 0.30
CA ASN A 72 -11.39 13.45 0.62
C ASN A 72 -10.08 13.06 1.34
N SER A 73 -9.48 11.93 0.96
CA SER A 73 -8.21 11.47 1.51
C SER A 73 -7.07 11.75 0.53
N SER A 74 -5.86 11.93 1.06
CA SER A 74 -4.65 11.94 0.24
C SER A 74 -4.42 10.56 -0.35
N GLU A 75 -4.14 10.48 -1.65
CA GLU A 75 -3.84 9.21 -2.30
C GLU A 75 -2.73 9.42 -3.34
N TYR A 76 -1.67 8.63 -3.20
CA TYR A 76 -0.55 8.63 -4.15
C TYR A 76 -0.30 7.22 -4.62
N HIS A 77 0.00 7.06 -5.90
CA HIS A 77 0.28 5.75 -6.48
C HIS A 77 1.60 5.72 -7.22
N ALA A 78 2.20 4.53 -7.26
CA ALA A 78 3.37 4.19 -8.03
C ALA A 78 3.16 2.83 -8.71
N ILE A 79 4.04 2.49 -9.65
CA ILE A 79 4.05 1.19 -10.33
C ILE A 79 5.41 0.55 -10.12
N ASP A 80 5.42 -0.72 -9.71
CA ASP A 80 6.60 -1.57 -9.63
C ASP A 80 6.36 -2.85 -10.44
N GLY A 81 7.01 -2.96 -11.60
CA GLY A 81 6.79 -4.07 -12.52
C GLY A 81 5.31 -4.26 -12.86
N LYS A 82 4.73 -5.38 -12.40
CA LYS A 82 3.32 -5.73 -12.64
C LYS A 82 2.36 -5.19 -11.58
N PHE A 83 2.85 -4.59 -10.50
CA PHE A 83 2.01 -4.12 -9.40
C PHE A 83 1.86 -2.61 -9.42
N ARG A 84 0.65 -2.15 -9.09
CA ARG A 84 0.36 -0.77 -8.73
C ARG A 84 0.21 -0.69 -7.22
N ILE A 85 0.92 0.25 -6.62
CA ILE A 85 0.89 0.53 -5.18
C ILE A 85 0.22 1.86 -4.97
N ASN A 86 -0.63 1.96 -3.97
CA ASN A 86 -1.24 3.18 -3.51
C ASN A 86 -0.95 3.35 -2.02
N LEU A 87 -0.48 4.53 -1.65
CA LEU A 87 -0.46 5.02 -0.28
C LEU A 87 -1.70 5.89 -0.09
N VAL A 88 -2.50 5.58 0.92
CA VAL A 88 -3.81 6.22 1.08
C VAL A 88 -3.98 6.69 2.52
N GLY A 89 -4.31 7.97 2.69
CA GLY A 89 -4.77 8.49 3.97
C GLY A 89 -6.11 7.86 4.36
N LYS A 90 -6.32 7.63 5.65
CA LYS A 90 -7.63 7.22 6.17
C LYS A 90 -8.69 8.31 5.89
N PRO A 91 -9.99 7.97 5.89
CA PRO A 91 -11.05 8.93 5.57
C PRO A 91 -10.93 10.24 6.34
N GLY A 92 -11.02 11.38 5.64
CA GLY A 92 -10.89 12.71 6.24
C GLY A 92 -9.47 13.11 6.66
N LYS A 93 -8.47 12.26 6.47
CA LYS A 93 -7.06 12.58 6.72
C LYS A 93 -6.40 13.12 5.46
N GLN A 94 -5.93 14.35 5.56
CA GLN A 94 -5.10 15.01 4.54
C GLN A 94 -3.65 14.92 5.03
N ILE A 95 -2.87 14.08 4.37
CA ILE A 95 -1.44 13.87 4.66
C ILE A 95 -0.66 14.38 3.44
N GLU A 96 0.39 15.15 3.68
CA GLU A 96 1.27 15.62 2.61
C GLU A 96 1.99 14.43 1.95
N LYS A 97 2.23 14.56 0.64
CA LYS A 97 2.84 13.51 -0.18
C LYS A 97 4.17 13.04 0.40
N GLU A 98 5.03 13.99 0.73
CA GLU A 98 6.39 13.75 1.19
C GLU A 98 6.40 13.01 2.54
N ILE A 99 5.49 13.38 3.45
CA ILE A 99 5.32 12.72 4.75
C ILE A 99 4.89 11.27 4.54
N LEU A 100 3.87 11.03 3.72
CA LEU A 100 3.33 9.70 3.47
C LEU A 100 4.38 8.77 2.82
N ILE A 101 5.16 9.29 1.86
CA ILE A 101 6.26 8.56 1.23
C ILE A 101 7.36 8.27 2.25
N GLN A 102 7.72 9.25 3.09
CA GLN A 102 8.74 9.04 4.10
C GLN A 102 8.34 7.97 5.11
N GLU A 103 7.11 8.03 5.65
CA GLU A 103 6.61 6.99 6.56
C GLU A 103 6.56 5.61 5.92
N PHE A 104 6.24 5.53 4.62
CA PHE A 104 6.32 4.28 3.86
C PHE A 104 7.77 3.77 3.75
N LEU A 105 8.73 4.63 3.44
CA LEU A 105 10.14 4.23 3.34
C LEU A 105 10.70 3.81 4.71
N GLU A 106 10.31 4.48 5.78
CA GLU A 106 10.65 4.11 7.16
C GLU A 106 10.06 2.73 7.53
N PHE A 107 8.82 2.45 7.13
CA PHE A 107 8.22 1.12 7.27
C PHE A 107 9.05 0.06 6.53
N MET A 108 9.35 0.31 5.24
CA MET A 108 10.10 -0.63 4.40
C MET A 108 11.54 -0.87 4.87
N GLY A 109 12.16 0.11 5.53
CA GLY A 109 13.50 0.00 6.11
C GLY A 109 13.55 -0.53 7.55
N SER A 110 12.39 -0.79 8.17
CA SER A 110 12.33 -1.32 9.54
C SER A 110 12.46 -2.85 9.53
N GLU A 111 13.68 -3.36 9.44
CA GLU A 111 14.00 -4.80 9.64
C GLU A 111 13.85 -5.22 11.11
#